data_AF-A0A2J8WYA0-F1
#
_entry.id   AF-A0A2J8WYA0-F1
#
_cell.length_a   1.000
_cell.length_b   1.000
_cell.length_c   1.000
_cell.angle_alpha   90.00
_cell.angle_beta   90.00
_cell.angle_gamma   90.00
#
_symmetry.space_group_name_H-M   'P 1'
#
loop_
_entity.id
_entity.type
_entity.pdbx_description
1 polymer ?
#
loop_
_entity_poly.entity_id
_entity_poly.type
_entity_poly.pdbx_seq_one_letter_code
_entity_poly.pdbx_strand_id
1 'polypeptide(L)'
;MYLPVPWNLDSIIQFGLNDTDTCQDGWIYPDAKKRSLTNEFDLVCGMETKKDTAQIMFMAGLLIGSLIFGLITDKMGRYPAILLSLLGLIIFGFGTAFVNSFHLYLFFRFGISQSVVGY
;
A
#
# COMPACT_ATOMS: atom_id res chain seq x y z
N MET A 1 -16.46 20.81 1.84
CA MET A 1 -15.69 21.39 0.73
C MET A 1 -15.09 22.68 1.25
N TYR A 2 -13.79 22.69 1.60
CA TYR A 2 -13.11 23.92 2.02
C TYR A 2 -12.76 24.73 0.76
N LEU A 3 -13.24 25.97 0.70
CA LEU A 3 -12.77 26.95 -0.28
C LEU A 3 -11.47 27.55 0.26
N PRO A 4 -10.38 27.65 -0.54
CA PRO A 4 -9.20 28.36 -0.09
C PRO A 4 -9.55 29.83 0.10
N VAL A 5 -9.40 30.32 1.32
CA VAL A 5 -9.50 31.75 1.64
C VAL A 5 -8.26 32.43 1.06
N PRO A 6 -8.38 33.51 0.29
CA PRO A 6 -7.22 34.24 -0.23
C PRO A 6 -6.56 35.03 0.92
N TRP A 7 -5.53 34.45 1.52
CA TRP A 7 -4.75 35.09 2.58
C TRP A 7 -3.65 35.99 2.01
N ASN A 8 -3.38 37.12 2.66
CA ASN A 8 -2.24 38.00 2.37
C ASN A 8 -1.01 37.57 3.21
N LEU A 9 0.20 37.97 2.79
CA LEU A 9 1.44 37.56 3.46
C LEU A 9 1.50 37.95 4.94
N ASP A 10 1.02 39.15 5.28
CA ASP A 10 0.95 39.62 6.69
C ASP A 10 0.04 38.72 7.55
N SER A 11 -1.08 38.26 7.01
CA SER A 11 -1.98 37.33 7.70
C SER A 11 -1.37 35.94 7.88
N ILE A 12 -0.56 35.47 6.93
CA ILE A 12 0.13 34.17 7.03
C ILE A 12 1.13 34.17 8.19
N ILE A 13 1.90 35.25 8.33
CA ILE A 13 2.89 35.41 9.42
C ILE A 13 2.19 35.58 10.77
N GLN A 14 1.12 36.38 10.83
CA GLN A 14 0.40 36.67 12.07
C GLN A 14 -0.28 35.43 12.67
N PHE A 15 -0.88 34.58 11.84
CA PHE A 15 -1.59 33.37 12.29
C PHE A 15 -0.73 32.10 12.24
N GLY A 16 0.55 32.19 11.85
CA GLY A 16 1.44 31.03 11.80
C GLY A 16 1.03 29.96 10.78
N LEU A 17 0.31 30.34 9.71
CA LEU A 17 -0.17 29.45 8.64
C LEU A 17 0.94 28.88 7.74
N ASN A 18 2.20 29.12 8.08
CA ASN A 18 3.36 28.55 7.39
C ASN A 18 3.60 27.07 7.78
N ASP A 19 3.00 26.63 8.88
CA ASP A 19 3.14 25.26 9.36
C ASP A 19 1.95 24.40 8.91
N THR A 20 2.23 23.16 8.51
CA THR A 20 1.20 22.22 8.11
C THR A 20 0.59 21.59 9.35
N ASP A 21 -0.67 21.93 9.64
CA ASP A 21 -1.36 21.37 10.79
C ASP A 21 -1.81 19.93 10.53
N THR A 22 -1.80 19.12 11.58
CA THR A 22 -2.35 17.75 11.51
C THR A 22 -3.87 17.81 11.49
N CYS A 23 -4.45 16.85 10.81
CA CYS A 23 -5.90 16.78 10.62
C CYS A 23 -6.62 16.49 11.95
N GLN A 24 -7.44 17.45 12.40
CA GLN A 24 -8.08 17.43 13.72
C GLN A 24 -9.43 16.69 13.74
N ASP A 25 -10.22 16.79 12.66
CA ASP A 25 -11.59 16.25 12.59
C ASP A 25 -11.75 15.11 11.54
N GLY A 26 -10.66 14.43 11.19
CA GLY A 26 -10.65 13.39 10.17
C GLY A 26 -10.79 13.93 8.73
N TRP A 27 -10.61 13.04 7.74
CA TRP A 27 -10.65 13.43 6.34
C TRP A 27 -12.00 13.09 5.69
N ILE A 28 -12.68 14.11 5.15
CA ILE A 28 -13.91 13.90 4.38
C ILE A 28 -13.52 13.64 2.93
N TYR A 29 -13.84 12.45 2.41
CA TYR A 29 -13.64 12.09 1.01
C TYR A 29 -14.81 12.57 0.14
N PRO A 30 -14.68 13.68 -0.62
CA PRO A 30 -15.77 14.18 -1.46
C PRO A 30 -16.16 13.20 -2.59
N ASP A 31 -15.22 12.35 -3.01
CA ASP A 31 -15.40 11.30 -4.02
C ASP A 31 -15.48 9.90 -3.38
N ALA A 32 -16.29 9.73 -2.32
CA ALA A 32 -16.47 8.44 -1.64
C ALA A 32 -16.95 7.29 -2.57
N LYS A 33 -17.45 7.62 -3.78
CA LYS A 33 -17.87 6.65 -4.80
C LYS A 33 -16.69 5.93 -5.47
N LYS A 34 -15.47 6.48 -5.44
CA LYS A 34 -14.26 5.82 -5.96
C LYS A 34 -13.62 5.00 -4.84
N ARG A 35 -13.63 3.67 -5.01
CA ARG A 35 -12.91 2.75 -4.11
C ARG A 35 -11.41 2.89 -4.36
N SER A 36 -10.70 3.46 -3.41
CA SER A 36 -9.24 3.58 -3.43
C SER A 36 -8.69 2.99 -2.15
N LEU A 37 -7.45 2.45 -2.20
CA LEU A 37 -6.79 1.91 -1.01
C LEU A 37 -6.72 2.94 0.14
N THR A 38 -6.59 4.23 -0.23
CA THR A 38 -6.57 5.33 0.75
C THR A 38 -7.92 5.49 1.44
N ASN A 39 -9.02 5.42 0.69
CA ASN A 39 -10.38 5.59 1.21
C ASN A 39 -10.85 4.35 2.00
N GLU A 40 -10.40 3.16 1.62
CA GLU A 40 -10.83 1.89 2.23
C GLU A 40 -10.23 1.67 3.63
N PHE A 41 -8.99 2.11 3.83
CA PHE A 41 -8.25 1.91 5.08
C PHE A 41 -7.93 3.23 5.81
N ASP A 42 -8.49 4.36 5.34
CA ASP A 42 -8.33 5.71 5.90
C ASP A 42 -6.86 6.11 6.15
N LEU A 43 -6.05 6.15 5.09
CA LEU A 43 -4.61 6.49 5.16
C LEU A 43 -4.34 7.99 4.98
N VAL A 44 -5.13 8.84 5.64
CA VAL A 44 -4.93 10.31 5.69
C VAL A 44 -4.70 10.74 7.13
N CYS A 45 -4.46 12.03 7.38
CA CYS A 45 -4.38 12.58 8.73
C CYS A 45 -3.23 11.98 9.58
N GLY A 46 -1.99 12.03 9.07
CA GLY A 46 -0.79 11.55 9.78
C GLY A 46 -0.53 10.03 9.66
N MET A 47 -1.41 9.30 8.98
CA MET A 47 -1.22 7.87 8.69
C MET A 47 -0.64 7.59 7.30
N GLU A 48 0.04 8.58 6.70
CA GLU A 48 0.76 8.43 5.43
C GLU A 48 1.87 7.37 5.50
N THR A 49 2.50 7.22 6.66
CA THR A 49 3.48 6.17 6.96
C THR A 49 2.95 4.75 6.74
N LYS A 50 1.62 4.54 6.78
CA LYS A 50 1.02 3.24 6.43
C LYS A 50 1.16 2.92 4.94
N LYS A 51 1.12 3.93 4.05
CA LYS A 51 1.36 3.73 2.61
C LYS A 51 2.81 3.33 2.37
N ASP A 52 3.72 4.04 3.03
CA ASP A 52 5.15 3.74 2.96
C ASP A 52 5.45 2.35 3.51
N THR A 53 4.81 1.97 4.61
CA THR A 53 4.91 0.61 5.18
C THR A 53 4.44 -0.45 4.19
N ALA A 54 3.34 -0.21 3.47
CA ALA A 54 2.87 -1.13 2.44
C ALA A 54 3.85 -1.26 1.27
N GLN A 55 4.48 -0.15 0.87
CA GLN A 55 5.50 -0.14 -0.17
C GLN A 55 6.78 -0.86 0.27
N ILE A 56 7.24 -0.64 1.50
CA ILE A 56 8.42 -1.31 2.07
C ILE A 56 8.16 -2.83 2.14
N MET A 57 6.98 -3.24 2.63
CA MET A 57 6.62 -4.67 2.64
C MET A 57 6.56 -5.26 1.24
N PHE A 58 6.02 -4.53 0.27
CA PHE A 58 6.01 -4.99 -1.12
C PHE A 58 7.42 -5.22 -1.65
N MET A 59 8.34 -4.27 -1.43
CA MET A 59 9.74 -4.39 -1.86
C MET A 59 10.48 -5.50 -1.12
N ALA A 60 10.27 -5.65 0.18
CA ALA A 60 10.81 -6.75 0.98
C ALA A 60 10.32 -8.11 0.46
N GLY A 61 9.04 -8.20 0.07
CA GLY A 61 8.45 -9.39 -0.54
C GLY A 61 9.12 -9.74 -1.86
N LEU A 62 9.42 -8.77 -2.72
CA LEU A 62 10.17 -9.00 -3.96
C LEU A 62 11.59 -9.53 -3.70
N LEU A 63 12.31 -8.94 -2.73
CA LEU A 63 13.67 -9.38 -2.36
C LEU A 63 13.69 -10.81 -1.82
N ILE A 64 12.74 -11.15 -0.95
CA ILE A 64 12.64 -12.50 -0.39
C ILE A 64 12.19 -13.49 -1.46
N GLY A 65 11.24 -13.08 -2.31
CA GLY A 65 10.77 -13.87 -3.44
C GLY A 65 11.88 -14.22 -4.42
N SER A 66 12.76 -13.27 -4.75
CA SER A 66 13.87 -13.52 -5.68
C SER A 66 14.87 -14.55 -5.14
N LEU A 67 15.17 -14.50 -3.84
CA LEU A 67 16.03 -15.49 -3.19
C LEU A 67 15.38 -16.89 -3.19
N ILE A 68 14.10 -16.98 -2.81
CA ILE A 68 13.39 -18.27 -2.73
C ILE A 68 13.20 -18.88 -4.12
N PHE A 69 12.58 -18.14 -5.04
CA PHE A 69 12.31 -18.64 -6.40
C PHE A 69 13.59 -18.83 -7.22
N GLY A 70 14.64 -18.05 -6.95
CA GLY A 70 15.97 -18.29 -7.51
C GLY A 70 16.49 -19.68 -7.11
N LEU A 71 16.53 -19.96 -5.80
CA LEU A 71 16.98 -21.27 -5.29
C LEU A 71 16.11 -22.44 -5.77
N ILE A 72 14.78 -22.24 -5.84
CA ILE A 72 13.85 -23.26 -6.35
C ILE A 72 14.10 -23.52 -7.83
N THR A 73 14.30 -22.47 -8.64
CA THR A 73 14.57 -22.60 -10.07
C THR A 73 15.88 -23.35 -10.32
N ASP A 74 16.91 -23.07 -9.52
CA ASP A 74 18.22 -23.71 -9.64
C ASP A 74 18.18 -25.19 -9.23
N LYS A 75 17.38 -25.56 -8.22
CA LYS A 75 17.30 -26.96 -7.74
C LYS A 75 16.25 -27.82 -8.42
N MET A 76 15.07 -27.28 -8.67
CA MET A 76 13.91 -28.03 -9.18
C MET A 76 13.67 -27.80 -10.68
N GLY A 77 14.39 -26.84 -11.29
CA GLY A 77 14.19 -26.43 -12.67
C GLY A 77 13.09 -25.38 -12.83
N ARG A 78 13.02 -24.81 -14.03
CA ARG A 78 12.20 -23.61 -14.32
C ARG A 78 10.69 -23.87 -14.39
N TYR A 79 10.27 -25.03 -14.86
CA TYR A 79 8.84 -25.38 -15.01
C TYR A 79 8.08 -25.44 -13.66
N PRO A 80 8.55 -26.20 -12.64
CA PRO A 80 7.84 -26.23 -11.35
C PRO A 80 7.91 -24.90 -10.60
N ALA A 81 8.97 -24.10 -10.79
CA ALA A 81 9.08 -22.77 -10.20
C ALA A 81 7.97 -21.83 -10.70
N ILE A 82 7.73 -21.81 -12.02
CA ILE A 82 6.65 -21.01 -12.64
C ILE A 82 5.26 -21.51 -12.21
N LEU A 83 5.07 -22.83 -12.09
CA LEU A 83 3.78 -23.36 -11.64
C LEU A 83 3.48 -22.95 -10.19
N LEU A 84 4.47 -23.02 -9.32
CA LEU A 84 4.35 -22.61 -7.92
C LEU A 84 4.07 -21.11 -7.79
N SER A 85 4.74 -20.28 -8.59
CA SER A 85 4.53 -18.84 -8.61
C SER A 85 3.11 -18.46 -9.05
N LEU A 86 2.59 -19.11 -10.10
CA LEU A 86 1.21 -18.94 -10.55
C LEU A 86 0.17 -19.37 -9.51
N LEU A 87 0.38 -20.52 -8.84
CA LEU A 87 -0.51 -20.96 -7.76
C LEU A 87 -0.52 -19.95 -6.61
N GLY A 88 0.66 -19.44 -6.22
CA GLY A 88 0.79 -18.38 -5.23
C GLY A 88 0.02 -17.11 -5.61
N LEU A 89 0.18 -16.64 -6.85
CA LEU A 89 -0.54 -15.47 -7.37
C LEU A 89 -2.05 -15.64 -7.29
N ILE A 90 -2.58 -16.82 -7.62
CA ILE A 90 -4.02 -17.09 -7.57
C ILE A 90 -4.51 -17.10 -6.12
N ILE A 91 -3.84 -17.82 -5.23
CA ILE A 91 -4.28 -17.98 -3.83
C ILE A 91 -4.20 -16.63 -3.10
N PHE A 92 -3.04 -15.97 -3.14
CA PHE A 92 -2.86 -14.71 -2.42
C PHE A 92 -3.61 -13.56 -3.11
N GLY A 93 -3.64 -13.54 -4.45
CA GLY A 93 -4.41 -12.58 -5.24
C GLY A 93 -5.90 -12.65 -4.93
N PHE A 94 -6.48 -13.84 -4.98
CA PHE A 94 -7.89 -14.04 -4.62
C PHE A 94 -8.15 -13.69 -3.16
N GLY A 95 -7.23 -14.08 -2.26
CA GLY A 95 -7.30 -13.74 -0.84
C GLY A 95 -7.40 -12.24 -0.57
N THR A 96 -6.65 -11.40 -1.30
CA THR A 96 -6.72 -9.93 -1.10
C THR A 96 -8.11 -9.35 -1.32
N ALA A 97 -8.94 -9.96 -2.16
CA ALA A 97 -10.28 -9.44 -2.46
C ALA A 97 -11.26 -9.53 -1.27
N PHE A 98 -11.01 -10.42 -0.31
CA PHE A 98 -11.89 -10.66 0.85
C PHE A 98 -11.44 -9.95 2.12
N VAL A 99 -10.32 -9.23 2.06
CA VAL A 99 -9.69 -8.67 3.24
C VAL A 99 -10.27 -7.30 3.57
N ASN A 100 -10.77 -7.15 4.79
CA ASN A 100 -11.24 -5.87 5.35
C ASN A 100 -10.28 -5.28 6.40
N SER A 101 -9.15 -5.94 6.68
CA SER A 101 -8.17 -5.48 7.68
C SER A 101 -6.83 -5.13 7.01
N PHE A 102 -6.27 -3.99 7.37
CA PHE A 102 -5.01 -3.49 6.80
C PHE A 102 -3.84 -4.47 7.01
N HIS A 103 -3.74 -5.11 8.18
CA HIS A 103 -2.67 -6.07 8.46
C HIS A 103 -2.76 -7.34 7.61
N LEU A 104 -3.98 -7.84 7.40
CA LEU A 104 -4.22 -8.96 6.50
C LEU A 104 -3.89 -8.54 5.06
N TYR A 105 -4.24 -7.31 4.67
CA TYR A 105 -3.95 -6.81 3.32
C TYR A 105 -2.45 -6.79 3.07
N LEU A 106 -1.66 -6.32 4.03
CA LEU A 106 -0.21 -6.36 3.99
C LEU A 106 0.34 -7.79 3.84
N PHE A 107 -0.18 -8.75 4.61
CA PHE A 107 0.24 -10.15 4.53
C PHE A 107 -0.02 -10.75 3.14
N PHE A 108 -1.22 -10.57 2.59
CA PHE A 108 -1.55 -11.06 1.26
C PHE A 108 -0.75 -10.32 0.17
N ARG A 109 -0.55 -9.00 0.31
CA ARG A 109 0.27 -8.20 -0.60
C ARG A 109 1.71 -8.71 -0.65
N PHE A 110 2.29 -9.03 0.52
CA PHE A 110 3.62 -9.60 0.63
C PHE A 110 3.73 -10.98 -0.05
N GLY A 111 2.72 -11.85 0.10
CA GLY A 111 2.66 -13.14 -0.58
C GLY A 111 2.56 -13.02 -2.11
N ILE A 112 1.76 -12.06 -2.60
CA ILE A 112 1.68 -11.73 -4.03
C ILE A 112 3.05 -11.24 -4.52
N SER A 113 3.71 -10.32 -3.79
CA SER A 113 5.03 -9.82 -4.16
C SER A 113 6.04 -10.92 -4.35
N GLN A 114 6.11 -11.91 -3.46
CA GLN A 114 7.01 -13.05 -3.63
C GLN A 114 6.68 -13.85 -4.89
N SER A 115 5.40 -14.12 -5.10
CA SER A 115 4.91 -14.94 -6.21
C SER A 115 5.11 -14.27 -7.57
N VAL A 116 5.09 -12.93 -7.64
CA VAL A 116 5.37 -12.16 -8.88
C VAL A 116 6.78 -12.43 -9.41
N VAL A 117 7.77 -12.68 -8.54
CA VAL A 117 9.17 -12.83 -8.96
C VAL A 117 9.44 -14.18 -9.64
N GLY A 118 8.66 -15.20 -9.30
CA GLY A 118 8.83 -16.55 -9.86
C GLY A 118 8.14 -16.78 -11.20
N TYR A 119 7.41 -15.80 -11.74
CA TYR A 119 6.79 -15.82 -13.06
C TYR A 119 7.72 -15.16 -14.09
#